data_AF-A0A0W0RSS9-F1
#
_entry.id   AF-A0A0W0RSS9-F1
#
_cell.length_a   1.000
_cell.length_b   1.000
_cell.length_c   1.000
_cell.angle_alpha   90.00
_cell.angle_beta   90.00
_cell.angle_gamma   90.00
#
_symmetry.space_group_name_H-M   'P 1'
#
loop_
_entity.id
_entity.type
_entity.pdbx_description
1 polymer ?
#
loop_
_entity_poly.entity_id
_entity_poly.type
_entity_poly.pdbx_seq_one_letter_code
_entity_poly.pdbx_strand_id
1 'polypeptide(L)' 'MQSKNEKLSPFSDVLSTSLYAARVVINISNASKHLFFPTPEESSISFTDRGQHEFKRRALTVAEDLDAISFQK' A
#
# COMPACT_ATOMS: atom_id res chain seq x y z
N MET A 1 -17.15 25.76 -22.74
CA MET A 1 -17.70 25.05 -21.56
C MET A 1 -18.30 23.73 -22.01
N GLN A 2 -17.69 22.62 -21.60
CA GLN A 2 -18.36 21.37 -21.19
C GLN A 2 -17.22 20.38 -20.88
N SER A 3 -16.83 20.30 -19.60
CA SER A 3 -16.07 19.15 -19.13
C SER A 3 -16.98 17.95 -19.27
N LYS A 4 -16.63 17.06 -20.19
CA LYS A 4 -17.28 15.77 -20.34
C LYS A 4 -16.87 14.99 -19.10
N ASN A 5 -17.76 14.96 -18.10
CA ASN A 5 -17.68 14.06 -16.96
C ASN A 5 -17.61 12.64 -17.52
N GLU A 6 -16.39 12.15 -17.76
CA GLU A 6 -16.09 10.74 -17.87
C GLU A 6 -16.37 10.17 -16.48
N LYS A 7 -17.64 9.85 -16.22
CA LYS A 7 -17.98 8.89 -15.18
C LYS A 7 -17.29 7.60 -15.60
N LEU A 8 -16.07 7.38 -15.09
CA LEU A 8 -15.41 6.09 -15.08
C LEU A 8 -16.49 5.07 -14.66
N SER A 9 -16.69 4.08 -15.52
CA SER A 9 -17.74 3.07 -15.35
C SER A 9 -17.69 2.50 -13.91
N PRO A 10 -18.82 2.21 -13.25
CA PRO A 10 -18.84 1.62 -11.91
C PRO A 10 -17.97 0.35 -11.78
N PHE A 11 -17.79 -0.37 -12.89
CA PHE A 11 -16.89 -1.53 -12.97
C PHE A 11 -15.41 -1.15 -12.90
N SER A 12 -15.03 0.00 -13.48
CA SER A 12 -13.67 0.54 -13.40
C SER A 12 -13.32 0.89 -11.95
N ASP A 13 -14.25 1.52 -11.23
CA ASP A 13 -14.04 1.91 -9.83
C ASP A 13 -13.90 0.70 -8.90
N VAL A 14 -14.76 -0.32 -9.05
CA VAL A 14 -14.66 -1.56 -8.26
C VAL A 14 -13.34 -2.31 -8.53
N LEU A 15 -12.91 -2.39 -9.79
CA LEU A 15 -11.66 -3.08 -10.14
C LEU A 15 -10.43 -2.34 -9.61
N SER A 16 -10.41 -1.02 -9.70
CA SER A 16 -9.28 -0.24 -9.16
C SER A 16 -9.28 -0.25 -7.64
N THR A 17 -10.42 -0.10 -6.98
CA THR A 17 -10.52 -0.22 -5.51
C THR A 17 -10.04 -1.59 -5.03
N SER A 18 -10.43 -2.68 -5.68
CA SER A 18 -9.98 -4.03 -5.32
C SER A 18 -8.49 -4.24 -5.58
N LEU A 19 -7.93 -3.69 -6.66
CA LEU A 19 -6.49 -3.71 -6.94
C LEU A 19 -5.69 -2.93 -5.88
N TYR A 20 -6.15 -1.75 -5.49
CA TYR A 20 -5.52 -0.96 -4.43
C TYR A 20 -5.59 -1.69 -3.09
N ALA A 21 -6.75 -2.25 -2.73
CA ALA A 21 -6.90 -3.01 -1.49
C ALA A 21 -5.97 -4.24 -1.45
N ALA A 22 -5.86 -4.98 -2.56
CA ALA A 22 -4.92 -6.09 -2.67
C ALA A 22 -3.47 -5.64 -2.48
N ARG A 23 -3.09 -4.49 -3.06
CA ARG A 23 -1.75 -3.93 -2.93
C ARG A 23 -1.43 -3.52 -1.49
N VAL A 24 -2.37 -2.89 -0.79
CA VAL A 24 -2.24 -2.56 0.65
C VAL A 24 -1.99 -3.83 1.48
N VAL A 25 -2.80 -4.88 1.28
CA VAL A 25 -2.65 -6.14 2.01
C VAL A 25 -1.29 -6.78 1.76
N ILE A 26 -0.83 -6.81 0.50
CA ILE A 26 0.48 -7.35 0.14
C ILE A 26 1.61 -6.55 0.79
N ASN A 27 1.55 -5.22 0.75
CA ASN A 27 2.56 -4.34 1.32
C ASN A 27 2.67 -4.49 2.84
N ILE A 28 1.52 -4.50 3.54
CA ILE A 28 1.48 -4.70 5.00
C ILE A 28 2.00 -6.10 5.37
N SER A 29 1.59 -7.14 4.62
CA SER A 29 2.02 -8.51 4.86
C SER A 29 3.54 -8.67 4.70
N ASN A 30 4.11 -8.06 3.66
CA ASN A 30 5.54 -8.10 3.42
C ASN A 30 6.31 -7.32 4.49
N ALA A 31 5.85 -6.12 4.87
CA ALA A 31 6.46 -5.36 5.96
C ALA A 31 6.42 -6.14 7.30
N SER A 32 5.31 -6.81 7.59
CA SER A 32 5.18 -7.65 8.79
C SER A 32 6.15 -8.83 8.77
N LYS A 33 6.36 -9.47 7.61
CA LYS A 33 7.34 -10.54 7.47
C LYS A 33 8.76 -10.05 7.75
N HIS A 34 9.19 -8.92 7.19
CA HIS A 34 10.53 -8.36 7.46
C HIS A 34 10.71 -7.94 8.94
N LEU A 35 9.63 -7.53 9.61
CA LEU A 35 9.66 -7.16 11.03
C LEU A 35 9.80 -8.38 11.97
N PHE A 36 8.95 -9.39 11.77
CA PHE A 36 8.79 -10.51 12.70
C PHE A 36 9.58 -11.76 12.29
N PHE A 37 9.88 -11.91 11.00
CA PHE A 37 10.61 -13.04 10.43
C PHE A 37 11.72 -12.55 9.48
N PRO A 38 12.70 -11.79 10.03
CA PRO A 38 13.79 -11.25 9.23
C PRO A 38 14.67 -12.36 8.65
N THR A 39 15.33 -12.09 7.52
CA THR A 39 16.36 -13.00 7.00
C THR A 39 17.57 -13.07 7.95
N PRO A 40 18.45 -14.08 7.83
CA PRO A 40 19.66 -14.16 8.65
C PRO A 40 20.53 -12.89 8.57
N GLU A 41 20.59 -12.25 7.40
CA GLU A 41 21.33 -11.00 7.20
C GLU A 41 20.66 -9.83 7.93
N GLU A 42 19.33 -9.72 7.84
CA GLU A 42 18.51 -8.69 8.49
C GLU A 42 18.40 -8.90 10.01
N SER A 43 18.72 -10.10 10.53
CA SER A 43 18.69 -10.40 11.96
C SER A 43 19.69 -9.57 12.78
N SER A 44 20.77 -9.11 12.12
CA SER A 44 21.81 -8.26 12.71
C SER A 44 21.34 -6.83 13.01
N ILE A 45 20.22 -6.41 12.42
CA ILE A 45 19.65 -5.07 12.54
C ILE A 45 18.58 -5.10 13.63
N SER A 46 18.54 -4.05 14.46
CA SER A 46 17.56 -3.97 15.54
C SER A 46 16.12 -3.96 15.00
N PHE A 47 15.18 -4.51 15.76
CA PHE A 47 13.76 -4.51 15.36
C PHE A 47 13.24 -3.10 15.04
N THR A 48 13.63 -2.11 15.83
CA THR A 48 13.25 -0.71 15.64
C THR A 48 13.80 -0.15 14.33
N ASP A 49 15.05 -0.44 14.00
CA ASP A 49 15.68 0.04 12.77
C ASP A 49 15.07 -0.62 11.53
N ARG A 50 14.77 -1.93 11.60
CA ARG A 50 14.03 -2.64 10.54
C ARG A 50 12.64 -2.05 10.34
N GLY A 51 11.93 -1.76 11.43
CA GLY A 51 10.63 -1.11 11.39
C GLY A 51 10.67 0.27 10.76
N GLN A 52 11.66 1.09 11.13
CA GLN A 52 11.84 2.41 10.53
C GLN A 52 12.20 2.33 9.04
N HIS A 53 13.04 1.38 8.64
CA HIS A 53 13.41 1.18 7.25
C HIS A 53 12.19 0.81 6.38
N GLU A 54 11.43 -0.22 6.78
CA GLU A 54 10.25 -0.62 6.00
C GLU A 54 9.12 0.40 6.07
N PHE A 55 8.94 1.07 7.21
CA PHE A 55 8.00 2.18 7.29
C PHE A 55 8.39 3.31 6.35
N LYS A 56 9.64 3.79 6.35
CA LYS A 56 10.09 4.85 5.43
C LYS A 56 9.95 4.45 3.96
N ARG A 57 10.27 3.21 3.62
CA ARG A 57 10.23 2.72 2.24
C ARG A 57 8.82 2.53 1.71
N ARG A 58 7.87 2.13 2.55
CA ARG A 58 6.52 1.72 2.10
C ARG A 58 5.38 2.61 2.59
N ALA A 59 5.60 3.48 3.58
CA ALA A 59 4.53 4.33 4.14
C ALA A 59 3.92 5.25 3.08
N LEU A 60 4.73 5.84 2.19
CA LEU A 60 4.22 6.69 1.11
C LEU A 60 3.31 5.90 0.18
N THR A 61 3.76 4.74 -0.31
CA THR A 61 2.96 3.89 -1.22
C THR A 61 1.68 3.37 -0.56
N VAL A 62 1.73 2.95 0.71
CA VAL A 62 0.53 2.51 1.43
C VAL A 62 -0.43 3.67 1.66
N ALA A 63 0.08 4.88 1.96
CA ALA A 63 -0.75 6.07 2.11
C ALA A 63 -1.42 6.45 0.79
N GLU A 64 -0.69 6.43 -0.34
CA GLU A 64 -1.22 6.67 -1.68
C GLU A 64 -2.27 5.63 -2.07
N ASP A 65 -2.03 4.34 -1.79
CA ASP A 65 -3.01 3.29 -2.07
C ASP A 65 -4.29 3.45 -1.21
N LEU A 66 -4.16 3.85 0.06
CA LEU A 66 -5.29 4.13 0.95
C LEU A 66 -6.06 5.39 0.54
N ASP A 67 -5.35 6.42 0.09
CA ASP A 67 -5.91 7.66 -0.44
C ASP A 67 -6.72 7.36 -1.72
N ALA A 68 -6.15 6.58 -2.63
CA ALA A 68 -6.83 6.13 -3.84
C ALA A 68 -8.13 5.36 -3.52
N ILE A 69 -8.13 4.47 -2.52
CA ILE A 69 -9.35 3.78 -2.07
C ILE A 69 -10.37 4.77 -1.47
N SER A 70 -9.91 5.77 -0.73
CA SER A 70 -10.76 6.71 0.00
C SER A 70 -11.44 7.74 -0.92
N PHE A 71 -10.78 8.11 -2.02
CA PHE A 71 -11.25 9.09 -3.00
C PHE A 71 -11.99 8.48 -4.21
N GLN A 72 -12.10 7.15 -4.30
CA GLN A 72 -12.95 6.46 -5.29
C GLN A 72 -14.44 6.37 -4.92
N LYS A 73 -14.91 7.24 -4.03
CA LYS A 73 -16.32 7.32 -3.61
C LYS A 73 -17.14 8.35 -4.39
#